data_AF-A0A3B8XG10-F1
#
_entry.id   AF-A0A3B8XG10-F1
#
_cell.length_a   1.000
_cell.length_b   1.000
_cell.length_c   1.000
_cell.angle_alpha   90.00
_cell.angle_beta   90.00
_cell.angle_gamma   90.00
#
_symmetry.space_group_name_H-M   'P 1'
#
loop_
_entity.id
_entity.type
_entity.pdbx_description
1 polymer ?
#
loop_
_entity_poly.entity_id
_entity_poly.type
_entity_poly.pdbx_seq_one_letter_code
_entity_poly.pdbx_strand_id
1 'polypeptide(L)' 'VAKVPGVGLGLYISRQLAERHSGSLVLESSTPEEGTVFTLAIPLAGSA' A
#
# COMPACT_ATOMS: atom_id res chain seq x y z
N VAL A 1 14.38 24.10 -0.65
CA VAL A 1 14.72 22.73 -1.09
C VAL A 1 13.92 22.44 -2.36
N ALA A 2 14.57 22.06 -3.47
CA ALA A 2 13.85 21.70 -4.68
C ALA A 2 13.08 20.39 -4.45
N LYS A 3 11.78 20.38 -4.71
CA LYS A 3 10.92 19.20 -4.53
C LYS A 3 11.22 18.23 -5.67
N VAL A 4 11.82 17.08 -5.35
CA VAL A 4 12.01 15.99 -6.33
C VAL A 4 10.62 15.54 -6.81
N PRO A 5 10.34 15.53 -8.12
CA PRO A 5 9.06 15.04 -8.64
C PRO A 5 8.88 13.57 -8.27
N GLY A 6 7.69 13.24 -7.77
CA GLY A 6 7.35 11.86 -7.44
C GLY A 6 7.23 11.02 -8.71
N VAL A 7 7.99 9.94 -8.80
CA VAL A 7 7.97 9.00 -9.94
C VAL A 7 6.86 7.94 -9.86
N GLY A 8 5.92 8.08 -8.91
CA GLY A 8 4.80 7.15 -8.76
C GLY A 8 5.15 5.77 -8.18
N LEU A 9 6.38 5.57 -7.71
CA LEU A 9 6.85 4.24 -7.25
C LEU A 9 6.35 3.83 -5.86
N GLY A 10 5.85 4.76 -5.05
CA GLY A 10 5.50 4.48 -3.64
C GLY A 10 4.52 3.33 -3.47
N LEU A 11 3.36 3.39 -4.13
CA LEU A 11 2.33 2.34 -4.03
C LEU A 11 2.78 1.01 -4.63
N TYR A 12 3.56 1.06 -5.71
CA TYR A 12 4.11 -0.15 -6.34
C TYR A 12 5.07 -0.88 -5.40
N ILE A 13 6.00 -0.15 -4.78
CA ILE A 13 6.96 -0.71 -3.80
C ILE A 13 6.20 -1.25 -2.58
N SER A 14 5.24 -0.50 -2.04
CA SER A 14 4.44 -0.93 -0.89
C SER A 14 3.67 -2.23 -1.17
N ARG A 15 3.07 -2.35 -2.36
CA ARG A 15 2.37 -3.58 -2.77
C ARG A 15 3.33 -4.76 -2.85
N GLN A 16 4.49 -4.60 -3.50
CA GLN A 16 5.48 -5.67 -3.58
C GLN A 16 5.94 -6.12 -2.19
N LEU A 17 6.13 -5.19 -1.26
CA LEU A 17 6.53 -5.50 0.11
C LEU A 17 5.44 -6.30 0.83
N ALA A 18 4.16 -5.91 0.70
CA ALA A 18 3.04 -6.64 1.28
C ALA A 18 2.97 -8.08 0.75
N GLU A 19 3.07 -8.26 -0.58
CA GLU A 19 3.04 -9.58 -1.24
C GLU A 19 4.21 -10.47 -0.77
N ARG A 20 5.41 -9.92 -0.58
CA ARG A 20 6.58 -10.66 -0.06
C ARG A 20 6.41 -11.13 1.39
N HIS A 21 5.55 -10.48 2.16
CA HIS A 21 5.20 -10.89 3.53
C HIS A 21 3.95 -11.79 3.55
N SER A 22 3.59 -12.39 2.40
CA SER A 22 2.37 -13.19 2.25
C SER A 22 1.09 -12.42 2.58
N GLY A 23 1.14 -11.09 2.47
CA GLY A 23 0.03 -10.18 2.67
C GLY A 23 -0.50 -9.58 1.38
N SER A 24 -1.28 -8.51 1.50
CA SER A 24 -1.87 -7.81 0.37
C SER A 24 -2.02 -6.31 0.64
N LEU A 25 -1.97 -5.51 -0.42
CA LEU A 25 -2.29 -4.08 -0.41
C LEU A 25 -3.33 -3.82 -1.50
N VAL A 26 -4.52 -3.39 -1.11
CA VAL A 26 -5.66 -3.20 -2.02
C VAL A 26 -6.25 -1.79 -1.88
N LEU A 27 -6.86 -1.31 -2.96
CA LEU A 27 -7.72 -0.14 -2.93
C LEU A 27 -9.11 -0.59 -2.47
N GLU A 28 -9.57 -0.07 -1.33
CA GLU A 28 -10.88 -0.40 -0.77
C GLU A 28 -11.95 0.56 -1.27
N SER A 29 -11.65 1.86 -1.24
CA SER A 29 -12.53 2.90 -1.78
C SER A 29 -11.73 4.06 -2.34
N SER A 30 -12.27 4.69 -3.38
CA SER A 30 -11.75 5.95 -3.92
C SER A 30 -12.90 6.72 -4.55
N THR A 31 -13.42 7.67 -3.80
CA THR A 31 -14.55 8.51 -4.20
C THR A 31 -14.11 9.96 -4.17
N PRO A 32 -14.36 10.73 -5.25
CA PRO A 32 -14.23 12.17 -5.21
C PRO A 32 -14.99 12.71 -3.99
N GLU A 33 -14.42 13.72 -3.32
CA GLU A 33 -14.99 14.37 -2.13
C GLU A 33 -14.96 13.58 -0.81
N GLU A 34 -14.94 12.24 -0.85
CA GLU A 34 -14.86 11.40 0.37
C GLU A 34 -13.43 10.90 0.65
N GLY A 35 -12.59 10.82 -0.39
CA GLY A 35 -11.18 10.47 -0.29
C GLY A 35 -10.88 9.04 -0.77
N THR A 36 -9.79 8.47 -0.26
CA THR A 36 -9.26 7.18 -0.72
C THR A 36 -8.82 6.33 0.46
N VAL A 37 -9.27 5.08 0.50
CA VAL A 37 -8.90 4.09 1.51
C VAL A 37 -8.12 2.96 0.85
N PHE A 38 -6.91 2.71 1.36
CA PHE A 38 -6.10 1.54 1.02
C PHE A 38 -6.00 0.62 2.24
N THR A 39 -6.17 -0.67 2.01
CA THR A 39 -6.13 -1.68 3.07
C THR A 39 -4.89 -2.55 2.90
N LEU A 40 -4.04 -2.55 3.93
CA LEU A 40 -2.86 -3.40 4.05
C LEU A 40 -3.17 -4.55 5.01
N ALA A 41 -3.14 -5.79 4.52
CA ALA A 41 -3.31 -6.97 5.33
C ALA A 41 -2.01 -7.78 5.34
N ILE A 42 -1.49 -8.09 6.53
CA ILE A 42 -0.32 -8.94 6.71
C ILE A 42 -0.74 -10.08 7.65
N PRO A 43 -0.40 -11.36 7.34
CA PRO A 43 -0.61 -12.45 8.28
C PRO A 43 0.06 -12.12 9.61
N LEU A 44 -0.63 -12.36 10.72
CA LEU A 44 0.02 -12.36 12.03
C LEU A 44 1.17 -13.37 11.98
N ALA A 45 2.28 -13.08 12.67
CA ALA A 45 3.35 -14.05 12.83
C ALA A 45 2.75 -15.30 13.49
N GLY A 46 2.44 -16.31 12.68
CA GLY A 46 1.87 -17.55 13.14
C GLY A 46 2.94 -18.31 13.88
N SER A 47 2.67 -18.60 15.16
CA SER A 47 3.45 -19.50 16.00
C SER A 47 3.88 -20.73 15.22
N ALA A 48 5.17 -20.82 14.93
CA ALA A 48 5.83 -22.10 14.84
C ALA A 48 5.97 -22.68 16.24
#